data_AF-R5EYQ6-F1
#
_entry.id   AF-R5EYQ6-F1
#
_cell.length_a   1.000
_cell.length_b   1.000
_cell.length_c   1.000
_cell.angle_alpha   90.00
_cell.angle_beta   90.00
_cell.angle_gamma   90.00
#
_symmetry.space_group_name_H-M   'P 1'
#
loop_
_entity.id
_entity.type
_entity.pdbx_description
1 polymer ?
#
loop_
_entity_poly.entity_id
_entity_poly.type
_entity_poly.pdbx_seq_one_letter_code
_entity_poly.pdbx_strand_id
1 'polypeptide(L)'
;MSRKNGRQNLSRTGDRETVYLKNVVTGPNIQVGDYTIYNVFVHDPRNFEKNNVLYHYPVNGDKLKIGKFYSIACGAKFLFASGNHTMRSFSLA
;
A
#
# COMPACT_ATOMS: atom_id res chain seq x y z
N MET A 1 -0.08 20.54 12.11
CA MET A 1 0.07 19.08 12.07
C MET A 1 -0.74 18.43 13.19
N SER A 2 -1.87 17.79 12.90
CA SER A 2 -2.67 17.09 13.93
C SER A 2 -2.06 15.71 14.19
N ARG A 3 -1.61 15.47 15.43
CA ARG A 3 -1.11 14.17 15.90
C ARG A 3 -2.25 13.15 15.84
N LYS A 4 -2.29 12.30 14.82
CA LYS A 4 -3.22 11.16 14.78
C LYS A 4 -2.86 10.20 15.92
N ASN A 5 -3.69 10.18 16.95
CA ASN A 5 -3.53 9.37 18.15
C ASN A 5 -3.42 7.88 17.76
N GLY A 6 -2.41 7.16 18.26
CA GLY A 6 -2.02 5.81 17.80
C GLY A 6 -3.08 4.70 17.98
N ARG A 7 -4.24 5.03 18.58
CA ARG A 7 -5.42 4.16 18.73
C ARG A 7 -6.47 4.34 17.61
N GLN A 8 -6.41 5.41 16.81
CA GLN A 8 -7.39 5.75 15.75
C GLN A 8 -7.14 5.00 14.42
N ASN A 9 -6.05 4.25 14.31
CA ASN A 9 -5.66 3.58 13.06
C ASN A 9 -6.10 2.10 13.00
N LEU A 10 -6.51 1.53 14.14
CA LEU A 10 -6.91 0.14 14.25
C LEU A 10 -8.40 0.03 13.93
N SER A 11 -8.80 -1.00 13.17
CA SER A 11 -10.21 -1.17 12.80
C SER A 11 -11.09 -1.55 14.00
N ARG A 12 -10.50 -2.18 15.04
CA ARG A 12 -11.17 -2.69 16.23
C ARG A 12 -10.31 -2.50 17.49
N THR A 13 -10.96 -2.28 18.63
CA THR A 13 -10.26 -2.14 19.93
C THR A 13 -9.55 -3.45 20.28
N GLY A 14 -8.23 -3.39 20.46
CA GLY A 14 -7.40 -4.55 20.83
C GLY A 14 -6.84 -5.36 19.64
N ASP A 15 -7.38 -5.17 18.43
CA ASP A 15 -6.81 -5.72 17.21
C ASP A 15 -5.59 -4.88 16.81
N ARG A 16 -4.43 -5.52 16.65
CA ARG A 16 -3.18 -4.88 16.22
C ARG A 16 -2.78 -5.23 14.79
N GLU A 17 -3.49 -6.16 14.18
CA GLU A 17 -3.19 -6.78 12.89
C GLU A 17 -4.02 -6.16 11.77
N THR A 18 -5.14 -5.51 12.10
CA THR A 18 -6.02 -4.86 11.12
C THR A 18 -6.05 -3.34 11.26
N VAL A 19 -5.89 -2.66 10.12
CA VAL A 19 -6.00 -1.20 10.03
C VAL A 19 -6.97 -0.78 8.93
N TYR A 20 -7.58 0.40 9.10
CA TYR A 20 -8.16 1.10 7.96
C TYR A 20 -7.02 1.64 7.09
N LEU A 21 -6.89 1.11 5.88
CA LEU A 21 -5.73 1.35 5.04
C LEU A 21 -5.58 2.84 4.69
N LYS A 22 -6.70 3.54 4.48
CA LYS A 22 -6.73 4.99 4.24
C LYS A 22 -6.11 5.82 5.38
N ASN A 23 -6.07 5.29 6.61
CA ASN A 23 -5.55 6.03 7.77
C ASN A 23 -4.02 5.92 7.90
N VAL A 24 -3.42 4.88 7.33
CA VAL A 24 -1.98 4.59 7.44
C VAL A 24 -1.21 4.96 6.16
N VAL A 25 -1.90 5.05 5.02
CA VAL A 25 -1.31 5.54 3.76
C VAL A 25 -1.17 7.07 3.81
N THR A 26 0.02 7.54 3.42
CA THR A 26 0.44 8.94 3.34
C THR A 26 1.00 9.32 1.96
N GLY A 27 1.42 8.35 1.15
CA GLY A 27 2.02 8.56 -0.15
C GLY A 27 1.06 9.25 -1.15
N PRO A 28 1.49 10.33 -1.84
CA PRO A 28 0.61 11.11 -2.72
C PRO A 28 0.15 10.34 -3.97
N ASN A 29 0.91 9.32 -4.36
CA ASN A 29 0.61 8.46 -5.51
C ASN A 29 -0.20 7.21 -5.13
N ILE A 30 -0.67 7.11 -3.88
CA ILE A 30 -1.50 6.01 -3.40
C ILE A 30 -2.85 6.58 -2.95
N GLN A 31 -3.92 6.15 -3.60
CA GLN A 31 -5.28 6.56 -3.31
C GLN A 31 -6.06 5.36 -2.76
N VAL A 32 -6.62 5.53 -1.57
CA VAL A 32 -7.36 4.46 -0.88
C VAL A 32 -8.76 4.94 -0.55
N GLY A 33 -9.76 4.16 -0.94
CA GLY A 33 -11.15 4.40 -0.60
C GLY A 33 -11.47 4.19 0.88
N ASP A 34 -12.60 4.77 1.30
CA ASP A 34 -13.12 4.62 2.66
C ASP A 34 -13.41 3.15 3.00
N TYR A 35 -13.32 2.82 4.29
CA TYR A 35 -13.65 1.51 4.84
C TYR A 35 -12.87 0.32 4.26
N THR A 36 -11.80 0.60 3.51
CA THR A 36 -10.87 -0.44 3.05
C THR A 36 -9.92 -0.82 4.18
N ILE A 37 -9.84 -2.12 4.46
CA ILE A 37 -9.03 -2.68 5.53
C ILE A 37 -7.84 -3.45 4.98
N TYR A 38 -6.75 -3.43 5.74
CA TYR A 38 -5.59 -4.30 5.54
C TYR A 38 -5.36 -5.11 6.81
N ASN A 39 -5.28 -6.43 6.67
CA ASN A 39 -4.99 -7.35 7.78
C ASN A 39 -3.65 -8.07 7.53
N VAL A 40 -2.78 -8.07 8.54
CA VAL A 40 -1.47 -8.75 8.50
C VAL A 40 -1.02 -9.13 9.90
N PHE A 41 -0.53 -10.37 10.03
CA PHE A 41 -0.04 -10.93 11.30
C PHE A 41 1.49 -11.12 11.33
N VAL A 42 2.19 -10.83 10.22
CA VAL A 42 3.67 -10.99 10.12
C VAL A 42 4.46 -9.69 10.35
N HIS A 43 3.86 -8.53 10.09
CA HIS A 43 4.50 -7.22 10.16
C HIS A 43 3.50 -6.19 10.69
N ASP A 44 3.99 -5.03 11.14
CA ASP A 44 3.11 -3.91 11.50
C ASP A 44 2.26 -3.48 10.28
N PRO A 45 0.91 -3.54 10.36
CA PRO A 45 0.01 -3.16 9.27
C PRO A 45 0.16 -1.70 8.82
N ARG A 46 0.74 -0.83 9.67
CA ARG A 46 1.01 0.57 9.35
C ARG A 46 2.13 0.74 8.33
N ASN A 47 2.95 -0.29 8.13
CA ASN A 47 4.05 -0.29 7.17
C ASN A 47 3.62 -0.77 5.76
N PHE A 48 2.33 -0.68 5.43
CA PHE A 48 1.79 -1.13 4.14
C PHE A 48 2.56 -0.57 2.93
N GLU A 49 2.87 0.74 2.91
CA GLU A 49 3.58 1.34 1.78
C GLU A 49 4.97 0.72 1.60
N LYS A 50 5.71 0.53 2.69
CA LYS A 50 7.05 -0.03 2.66
C LYS A 50 7.06 -1.50 2.26
N ASN A 51 6.11 -2.27 2.80
CA ASN A 51 6.15 -3.73 2.71
C ASN A 51 5.36 -4.28 1.53
N ASN A 52 4.35 -3.56 1.04
CA ASN A 52 3.37 -4.10 0.09
C ASN A 52 3.36 -3.35 -1.24
N VAL A 53 3.94 -2.15 -1.33
CA VAL A 53 4.05 -1.37 -2.57
C VAL A 53 5.49 -1.44 -3.06
N LEU A 54 5.73 -2.20 -4.12
CA LEU A 54 7.06 -2.54 -4.61
C LEU A 54 7.34 -1.85 -5.95
N TYR A 55 8.58 -1.36 -6.10
CA TYR A 55 9.06 -0.70 -7.31
C TYR A 55 8.28 0.56 -7.71
N HIS A 56 7.68 1.25 -6.73
CA HIS A 56 6.91 2.46 -6.98
C HIS A 56 7.80 3.70 -6.84
N TYR A 57 8.39 4.14 -7.95
CA TYR A 57 9.25 5.32 -7.96
C TYR A 57 8.48 6.57 -8.38
N PRO A 58 8.46 7.65 -7.57
CA PRO A 58 7.69 8.87 -7.87
C PRO A 58 7.96 9.50 -9.24
N VAL A 59 9.17 9.32 -9.77
CA VAL A 59 9.60 9.82 -11.09
C VAL A 59 8.72 9.31 -12.25
N ASN A 60 8.10 8.14 -12.10
CA ASN A 60 7.30 7.53 -13.16
C ASN A 60 5.84 8.02 -13.18
N GLY A 61 5.39 8.71 -12.14
CA GLY A 61 4.03 9.27 -12.05
C GLY A 61 2.90 8.23 -12.02
N ASP A 62 3.23 6.95 -11.86
CA ASP A 62 2.31 5.85 -11.66
C ASP A 62 1.56 5.96 -10.34
N LYS A 63 0.33 5.42 -10.29
CA LYS A 63 -0.57 5.57 -9.13
C LYS A 63 -1.19 4.24 -8.73
N LEU A 64 -1.21 3.97 -7.43
CA LEU A 64 -1.99 2.89 -6.83
C LEU A 64 -3.39 3.42 -6.50
N LYS A 65 -4.45 2.84 -7.06
CA LYS A 65 -5.84 3.17 -6.71
C LYS A 65 -6.52 1.94 -6.13
N ILE A 66 -6.92 2.03 -4.87
CA ILE A 66 -7.65 0.99 -4.15
C ILE A 66 -9.05 1.54 -3.83
N GLY A 67 -10.08 0.78 -4.19
CA GLY A 67 -11.49 1.16 -4.02
C GLY A 67 -11.93 1.25 -2.55
N LYS A 68 -13.24 1.41 -2.35
CA LYS A 68 -13.88 1.44 -1.02
C LYS A 68 -14.32 0.03 -0.62
N PHE A 69 -14.43 -0.21 0.69
CA PHE A 69 -14.95 -1.47 1.28
C PHE A 69 -14.18 -2.74 0.90
N TYR A 70 -12.91 -2.62 0.50
CA TYR A 70 -12.08 -3.77 0.19
C TYR A 70 -11.43 -4.35 1.44
N SER A 71 -11.18 -5.66 1.42
CA SER A 71 -10.38 -6.35 2.42
C SER A 71 -9.12 -6.90 1.77
N ILE A 72 -7.97 -6.35 2.15
CA ILE A 72 -6.67 -6.78 1.64
C ILE A 72 -6.06 -7.75 2.65
N ALA A 73 -5.78 -8.97 2.18
CA ALA A 73 -5.28 -10.04 3.00
C ALA A 73 -3.77 -9.95 3.25
N CYS A 74 -3.32 -10.67 4.28
CA CYS A 74 -1.90 -10.86 4.59
C CYS A 74 -1.15 -11.39 3.36
N GLY A 75 0.04 -10.84 3.10
CA GLY A 75 0.89 -11.26 1.98
C GLY A 75 0.63 -10.57 0.64
N ALA A 76 -0.49 -9.83 0.46
CA ALA A 76 -0.76 -9.11 -0.78
C ALA A 76 0.36 -8.13 -1.14
N LYS A 77 0.81 -8.13 -2.40
CA LYS A 77 1.84 -7.21 -2.93
C LYS A 77 1.32 -6.51 -4.19
N PHE A 78 1.69 -5.24 -4.34
CA PHE A 78 1.40 -4.40 -5.48
C PHE A 78 2.72 -4.08 -6.17
N LEU A 79 2.96 -4.69 -7.33
CA LEU A 79 4.17 -4.47 -8.12
C LEU A 79 3.92 -3.41 -9.18
N PHE A 80 4.82 -2.44 -9.27
CA PHE A 80 4.77 -1.36 -10.24
C PHE A 80 5.68 -1.59 -11.44
N ALA A 81 5.46 -0.80 -12.50
CA ALA A 81 6.07 -0.99 -13.81
C ALA A 81 7.61 -0.93 -13.79
N SER A 82 8.20 -0.28 -12.78
CA SER A 82 9.66 -0.20 -12.64
C SER A 82 10.31 -1.51 -12.20
N GLY A 83 9.53 -2.52 -11.81
CA GLY A 83 10.02 -3.89 -11.65
C GLY A 83 10.25 -4.60 -12.99
N ASN A 84 9.82 -4.01 -14.11
CA ASN A 84 9.99 -4.60 -15.43
C ASN A 84 11.34 -4.21 -16.04
N HIS A 85 12.06 -5.19 -16.55
CA HIS A 85 13.19 -4.95 -17.44
C HIS A 85 12.70 -4.69 -18.87
N THR A 86 13.47 -3.91 -19.65
CA THR A 86 13.23 -3.82 -21.09
C THR A 86 13.38 -5.21 -21.72
N MET A 87 12.35 -5.64 -22.44
CA MET A 87 12.40 -6.90 -23.21
C MET A 87 12.92 -6.67 -24.64
N ARG A 88 13.19 -5.41 -25.01
CA ARG A 88 13.87 -5.13 -26.29
C ARG A 88 15.34 -5.47 -26.16
N SER A 89 15.74 -6.53 -26.84
CA SER A 89 17.14 -6.76 -27.18
C SER A 89 17.53 -5.83 -28.33
N PHE A 90 18.62 -5.10 -28.17
CA PHE A 90 19.27 -4.42 -29.29
C PHE A 90 20.10 -5.47 -30.04
N SER A 91 19.47 -6.20 -30.97
CA SER A 91 20.21 -6.88 -32.02
C SER A 91 20.24 -5.97 -33.23
N LEU A 92 21.44 -5.57 -33.67
CA LEU A 92 21.63 -5.00 -35.00
C LEU A 92 21.28 -6.09 -36.01
N ALA A 93 20.33 -5.80 -36.90
CA ALA A 93 20.10 -6.55 -38.13
C ALA A 93 20.78 -5.80 -39.28
#